data_AF-A0A923UXL6-F1
#
_entry.id   AF-A0A923UXL6-F1
#
_cell.length_a   1.000
_cell.length_b   1.000
_cell.length_c   1.000
_cell.angle_alpha   90.00
_cell.angle_beta   90.00
_cell.angle_gamma   90.00
#
_symmetry.space_group_name_H-M   'P 1'
#
loop_
_entity.id
_entity.type
_entity.pdbx_description
1 polymer ?
#
loop_
_entity_poly.entity_id
_entity_poly.type
_entity_poly.pdbx_seq_one_letter_code
_entity_poly.pdbx_strand_id
1 'polypeptide(L)'
;MFRKNMLISNWNTDDSTAARAQGWDVYEVVDNGHYYLEIQRDDASNIFLTDTAARDFVKALATKQKTLHHRAYMAMFLSKTQRRSA
;
A
#
# COMPACT_ATOMS: atom_id res chain seq x y z
N MET A 1 6.37 15.51 -21.29
CA MET A 1 7.60 15.36 -20.46
C MET A 1 7.19 14.68 -19.16
N PHE A 2 7.22 13.35 -19.10
CA PHE A 2 6.79 12.61 -17.91
C PHE A 2 7.91 12.67 -16.85
N ARG A 3 7.61 13.26 -15.69
CA ARG A 3 8.58 13.37 -14.60
C ARG A 3 8.87 11.99 -14.03
N LYS A 4 10.15 11.66 -14.08
CA LYS A 4 10.82 10.45 -13.60
C LYS A 4 10.88 10.43 -12.05
N ASN A 5 9.76 10.69 -11.38
CA ASN A 5 9.60 10.56 -9.92
C ASN A 5 8.84 9.28 -9.52
N MET A 6 8.62 8.37 -10.46
CA MET A 6 7.86 7.12 -10.29
C MET A 6 8.67 6.02 -9.56
N LEU A 7 9.41 6.38 -8.51
CA LEU A 7 10.18 5.47 -7.65
C LEU A 7 9.46 5.16 -6.32
N ILE A 8 8.24 5.67 -6.12
CA ILE A 8 7.58 5.65 -4.79
C ILE A 8 6.99 4.29 -4.46
N SER A 9 6.76 3.42 -5.45
CA SER A 9 6.35 2.05 -5.15
C SER A 9 7.01 1.03 -6.05
N ASN A 10 7.87 0.20 -5.47
CA ASN A 10 8.12 -1.15 -5.97
C ASN A 10 6.89 -2.05 -5.75
N TRP A 11 5.67 -1.50 -5.77
CA TRP A 11 4.43 -2.26 -5.71
C TRP A 11 3.99 -2.53 -7.14
N ASN A 12 3.85 -3.80 -7.50
CA ASN A 12 3.56 -4.22 -8.87
C ASN A 12 2.35 -5.17 -8.91
N THR A 13 1.97 -5.59 -10.12
CA THR A 13 0.84 -6.50 -10.34
C THR A 13 0.97 -7.82 -9.58
N ASP A 14 2.18 -8.36 -9.45
CA ASP A 14 2.43 -9.62 -8.73
C ASP A 14 2.21 -9.43 -7.23
N ASP A 15 2.66 -8.30 -6.67
CA ASP A 15 2.39 -7.94 -5.27
C ASP A 15 0.90 -7.79 -5.00
N SER A 16 0.18 -7.08 -5.88
CA SER A 16 -1.27 -6.95 -5.78
C SER A 16 -1.98 -8.30 -5.86
N THR A 17 -1.51 -9.20 -6.73
CA THR A 17 -2.08 -10.56 -6.83
C THR A 17 -1.85 -11.34 -5.53
N ALA A 18 -0.64 -11.28 -4.97
CA ALA A 18 -0.30 -11.95 -3.73
C ALA A 18 -1.02 -11.34 -2.50
N ALA A 19 -1.25 -10.03 -2.51
CA ALA A 19 -1.97 -9.33 -1.46
C ALA A 19 -3.46 -9.69 -1.50
N ARG A 20 -4.09 -9.68 -2.69
CA ARG A 20 -5.50 -10.06 -2.85
C ARG A 20 -5.77 -11.50 -2.46
N ALA A 21 -4.81 -12.40 -2.68
CA ALA A 21 -4.89 -13.77 -2.16
C ALA A 21 -4.96 -13.85 -0.62
N GLN A 22 -4.56 -12.78 0.08
CA GLN A 22 -4.67 -12.61 1.53
C GLN A 22 -5.80 -11.66 1.93
N GLY A 23 -6.55 -11.12 0.97
CA GLY A 23 -7.74 -10.28 1.19
C GLY A 23 -7.48 -8.79 1.34
N TRP A 24 -6.32 -8.28 0.92
CA TRP A 24 -5.97 -6.87 0.99
C TRP A 24 -5.19 -6.43 -0.25
N ASP A 25 -5.06 -5.13 -0.51
CA ASP A 25 -4.16 -4.62 -1.57
C ASP A 25 -3.74 -3.17 -1.25
N VAL A 26 -2.82 -2.63 -2.02
CA VAL A 26 -2.37 -1.23 -1.96
C VAL A 26 -2.96 -0.47 -3.13
N TYR A 27 -3.62 0.65 -2.83
CA TYR A 27 -4.27 1.52 -3.81
C TYR A 27 -3.74 2.94 -3.73
N GLU A 28 -3.76 3.63 -4.86
CA GLU A 28 -3.53 5.07 -4.92
C GLU A 28 -4.79 5.81 -4.47
N VAL A 29 -4.61 6.74 -3.53
CA VAL A 29 -5.63 7.60 -2.96
C VAL A 29 -5.28 9.05 -3.27
N VAL A 30 -6.29 9.81 -3.67
CA VAL A 30 -6.18 11.25 -3.90
C VAL A 30 -6.92 11.98 -2.78
N ASP A 31 -6.20 12.76 -1.99
CA ASP A 31 -6.77 13.63 -0.97
C ASP A 31 -6.24 15.06 -1.15
N ASN A 32 -7.15 16.01 -1.36
CA ASN A 32 -6.81 17.43 -1.51
C ASN A 32 -5.69 17.69 -2.54
N GLY A 33 -5.74 17.01 -3.69
CA GLY A 33 -4.74 17.12 -4.77
C GLY A 33 -3.42 16.41 -4.49
N HIS A 34 -3.32 15.67 -3.38
CA HIS A 34 -2.14 14.91 -3.00
C HIS A 34 -2.37 13.41 -3.23
N TYR A 35 -1.47 12.80 -4.01
CA TYR A 35 -1.48 11.37 -4.30
C TYR A 35 -0.63 10.64 -3.26
N TYR A 36 -1.19 9.59 -2.65
CA TYR A 36 -0.44 8.68 -1.78
C TYR A 36 -1.03 7.27 -1.85
N LEU A 37 -0.30 6.31 -1.33
CA LEU A 37 -0.73 4.91 -1.28
C LEU A 37 -1.39 4.60 0.05
N GLU A 38 -2.43 3.79 0.02
CA GLU A 38 -3.12 3.26 1.20
C GLU A 38 -3.33 1.75 1.05
N ILE A 39 -3.24 1.03 2.17
CA ILE A 39 -3.64 -0.39 2.23
C ILE A 39 -5.16 -0.43 2.49
N GLN A 40 -5.88 -1.21 1.69
CA GLN A 40 -7.32 -1.39 1.81
C GLN A 40 -7.66 -2.89 1.78
N ARG A 41 -8.85 -3.25 2.23
CA ARG A 41 -9.35 -4.61 2.10
C ARG A 41 -9.67 -4.90 0.63
N ASP A 42 -9.57 -6.16 0.25
CA ASP A 42 -10.12 -6.63 -1.03
C ASP A 42 -11.59 -7.02 -0.82
N ASP A 43 -12.49 -6.22 -1.39
CA ASP A 43 -13.95 -6.42 -1.29
C ASP A 43 -14.40 -7.77 -1.87
N ALA A 44 -13.65 -8.35 -2.82
CA ALA A 44 -13.96 -9.64 -3.41
C ALA A 44 -13.69 -10.83 -2.46
N SER A 45 -12.73 -10.67 -1.54
CA SER A 45 -12.25 -11.76 -0.68
C SER A 45 -13.13 -12.02 0.55
N ASN A 46 -13.84 -11.01 1.06
CA ASN A 46 -14.55 -11.03 2.35
C ASN A 46 -13.68 -11.46 3.56
N ILE A 47 -12.34 -11.39 3.49
CA ILE A 47 -11.45 -11.79 4.59
C ILE A 47 -11.42 -10.73 5.71
N PHE A 48 -11.33 -9.44 5.36
CA PHE A 48 -11.36 -8.35 6.33
C PHE A 48 -12.68 -7.59 6.29
N LEU A 49 -13.23 -7.30 7.47
CA LEU A 49 -14.45 -6.51 7.60
C LEU A 49 -14.25 -5.02 7.28
N THR A 50 -13.04 -4.50 7.47
CA THR A 50 -12.73 -3.07 7.28
C THR A 50 -11.30 -2.87 6.77
N ASP A 51 -11.05 -1.73 6.11
CA ASP A 51 -9.69 -1.32 5.70
C ASP A 51 -8.75 -1.15 6.90
N THR A 52 -9.29 -0.76 8.05
CA THR A 52 -8.51 -0.67 9.29
C THR A 52 -8.01 -2.06 9.72
N ALA A 53 -8.85 -3.09 9.65
CA ALA A 53 -8.43 -4.46 9.97
C ALA A 53 -7.36 -4.99 9.00
N ALA A 54 -7.50 -4.70 7.69
CA ALA A 54 -6.48 -5.04 6.70
C ALA A 54 -5.15 -4.31 6.99
N ARG A 55 -5.18 -3.02 7.34
CA ARG A 55 -3.99 -2.24 7.71
C ARG A 55 -3.31 -2.77 8.96
N ASP A 56 -4.07 -3.09 10.01
CA ASP A 56 -3.52 -3.62 11.24
C ASP A 56 -2.85 -4.97 11.02
N PHE A 57 -3.47 -5.83 10.20
CA PHE A 57 -2.89 -7.10 9.76
C PHE A 57 -1.54 -6.90 9.04
N VAL A 58 -1.51 -6.05 8.01
CA VAL A 58 -0.28 -5.77 7.26
C VAL A 58 0.80 -5.19 8.18
N LYS A 59 0.44 -4.24 9.04
CA LYS A 59 1.37 -3.63 10.00
C LYS A 59 1.94 -4.66 10.98
N ALA A 60 1.12 -5.58 11.49
CA ALA A 60 1.58 -6.63 12.40
C ALA A 60 2.60 -7.57 11.74
N LEU A 61 2.46 -7.85 10.44
CA LEU A 61 3.33 -8.75 9.69
C LEU A 61 4.51 -8.05 8.98
N ALA A 62 4.53 -6.71 8.94
CA ALA A 62 5.59 -5.90 8.35
C ALA A 62 6.92 -5.92 9.14
N THR A 63 6.98 -6.64 10.26
CA THR A 63 8.14 -6.69 11.19
C THR A 63 9.40 -7.30 10.58
N LYS A 64 9.29 -8.06 9.49
CA LYS A 64 10.43 -8.67 8.80
C LYS A 64 10.71 -7.97 7.47
N GLN A 65 11.95 -7.52 7.26
CA GLN A 65 12.39 -7.01 5.96
C GLN A 65 12.21 -8.09 4.88
N LYS A 66 11.82 -7.67 3.66
CA LYS A 66 11.57 -8.51 2.47
C LYS A 66 10.24 -9.28 2.42
N THR A 67 9.33 -9.13 3.38
CA THR A 67 7.96 -9.67 3.23
C THR A 67 7.10 -8.77 2.35
N LEU A 68 6.06 -9.35 1.73
CA LEU A 68 5.03 -8.60 1.01
C LEU A 68 4.44 -7.48 1.89
N HIS A 69 4.13 -7.79 3.14
CA HIS A 69 3.63 -6.84 4.15
C HIS A 69 4.58 -5.68 4.42
N HIS A 70 5.87 -5.97 4.57
CA HIS A 70 6.88 -4.94 4.77
C HIS A 70 6.97 -4.01 3.58
N ARG A 71 6.94 -4.55 2.36
CA ARG A 71 6.94 -3.75 1.12
C ARG A 71 5.68 -2.88 1.02
N ALA A 72 4.50 -3.43 1.28
CA ALA A 72 3.25 -2.69 1.30
C ALA A 72 3.28 -1.53 2.32
N TYR A 73 3.71 -1.83 3.54
CA TYR A 73 3.82 -0.84 4.61
C TYR A 73 4.82 0.27 4.27
N MET A 74 5.98 -0.08 3.70
CA MET A 74 6.98 0.90 3.28
C MET A 74 6.49 1.76 2.11
N ALA A 75 5.80 1.17 1.12
CA ALA A 75 5.21 1.92 0.00
C ALA A 75 4.18 2.95 0.50
N MET A 76 3.25 2.51 1.35
CA MET A 76 2.29 3.40 2.03
C MET A 76 3.01 4.50 2.83
N PHE A 77 3.96 4.14 3.68
CA PHE A 77 4.68 5.09 4.53
C PHE A 77 5.44 6.14 3.72
N LEU A 78 6.24 5.72 2.74
CA LEU A 78 7.06 6.62 1.91
C LEU A 78 6.21 7.56 1.05
N SER A 79 5.07 7.08 0.52
CA SER A 79 4.16 7.92 -0.26
C SER A 79 3.53 9.05 0.56
N LYS A 80 3.34 8.84 1.87
CA LYS A 80 2.77 9.84 2.80
C LYS A 80 3.83 10.81 3.34
N THR A 81 5.08 10.35 3.54
CA THR A 81 6.16 11.18 4.09
C THR A 81 6.79 12.12 3.08
N GLN A 82 6.65 11.86 1.77
CA GLN A 82 7.13 12.75 0.71
C GLN A 82 6.42 14.11 0.61
N ARG A 83 5.55 14.47 1.57
CA ARG A 83 4.92 15.79 1.75
C ARG A 83 5.88 16.96 2.07
N ARG A 84 7.18 16.88 1.80
CA ARG A 84 8.11 17.98 2.08
C ARG A 84 9.13 18.15 0.96
N SER A 85 8.78 18.98 -0.01
CA SER A 85 9.66 19.94 -0.71
C SER A 85 8.94 20.39 -1.99
N ALA A 86 7.99 21.31 -1.84
CA ALA A 86 7.53 22.18 -2.92
C ALA A 86 7.39 23.58 -2.34
#